data_AF-A0A960D4D0-F1
#
_entry.id   AF-A0A960D4D0-F1
#
_cell.length_a   1.000
_cell.length_b   1.000
_cell.length_c   1.000
_cell.angle_alpha   90.00
_cell.angle_beta   90.00
_cell.angle_gamma   90.00
#
_symmetry.space_group_name_H-M   'P 1'
#
loop_
_entity.id
_entity.type
_entity.pdbx_description
1 polymer ?
#
loop_
_entity_poly.entity_id
_entity_poly.type
_entity_poly.pdbx_seq_one_letter_code
_entity_poly.pdbx_strand_id
1 'polypeptide(L)'
;DLQDLSSVREFADGVTGVDVLINTAGIMAVPYALTAVGFESQIGTNHLGHFALTNLLLPKVTDRVVTVSSFMHLLGRISLKDLNWKARPYSAWLAYGQSKLANLLFTSELQRRLDAAGSTLTSQAAHPGYSATNLQGHTGNPLGTRFWETGNSLFATSAEFGARQTLYAASADLPGNTFIGPRFAMRGPTGPSPRSPLARDAGTARSLWELSTQLTGTEFPL
;
A
#
# COMPACT_ATOMS: atom_id res chain seq x y z
N ASP A 1 -11.32 -9.43 -6.02
CA ASP A 1 -11.53 -7.99 -5.77
C ASP A 1 -11.02 -7.66 -4.37
N LEU A 2 -10.14 -6.67 -4.23
CA LEU A 2 -9.60 -6.25 -2.92
C LEU A 2 -10.61 -5.49 -2.06
N GLN A 3 -11.72 -5.03 -2.63
CA GLN A 3 -12.81 -4.37 -1.91
C GLN A 3 -13.79 -5.37 -1.28
N ASP A 4 -13.63 -6.66 -1.56
CA ASP A 4 -14.44 -7.72 -0.99
C ASP A 4 -13.56 -8.81 -0.34
N LEU A 5 -13.67 -8.96 0.98
CA LEU A 5 -12.87 -9.94 1.71
C LEU A 5 -13.25 -11.39 1.39
N SER A 6 -14.48 -11.69 0.94
CA SER A 6 -14.78 -13.04 0.44
C SER A 6 -13.99 -13.35 -0.82
N SER A 7 -13.96 -12.41 -1.78
CA SER A 7 -13.17 -12.57 -3.00
C SER A 7 -11.66 -12.69 -2.72
N VAL A 8 -11.13 -11.98 -1.71
CA VAL A 8 -9.73 -12.14 -1.28
C VAL A 8 -9.45 -13.55 -0.74
N ARG A 9 -10.36 -14.10 0.08
CA ARG A 9 -10.23 -15.45 0.64
C ARG A 9 -10.29 -16.52 -0.46
N GLU A 10 -11.27 -16.42 -1.34
CA GLU A 10 -11.42 -17.34 -2.48
C GLU A 10 -10.16 -17.35 -3.36
N PHE A 11 -9.62 -16.16 -3.67
CA PHE A 11 -8.36 -16.07 -4.40
C PHE A 11 -7.19 -16.73 -3.66
N ALA A 12 -7.05 -16.44 -2.36
CA ALA A 12 -5.95 -16.99 -1.56
C ALA A 12 -6.02 -18.52 -1.41
N ASP A 13 -7.21 -19.10 -1.35
CA ASP A 13 -7.44 -20.55 -1.31
C ASP A 13 -7.01 -21.23 -2.61
N GLY A 14 -7.20 -20.57 -3.76
CA GLY A 14 -6.79 -21.06 -5.07
C GLY A 14 -5.28 -21.01 -5.35
N VAL A 15 -4.50 -20.28 -4.54
CA VAL A 15 -3.04 -20.19 -4.67
C VAL A 15 -2.39 -21.33 -3.88
N THR A 16 -1.55 -22.14 -4.50
CA THR A 16 -0.85 -23.26 -3.84
C THR A 16 0.53 -22.90 -3.30
N GLY A 17 1.19 -21.89 -3.87
CA GLY A 17 2.54 -21.45 -3.49
C GLY A 17 3.04 -20.36 -4.43
N VAL A 18 3.77 -19.39 -3.90
CA VAL A 18 4.41 -18.30 -4.67
C VAL A 18 5.74 -17.93 -4.03
N ASP A 19 6.71 -17.49 -4.82
CA ASP A 19 7.97 -17.01 -4.24
C ASP A 19 7.85 -15.57 -3.74
N VAL A 20 7.23 -14.72 -4.55
CA VAL A 20 7.10 -13.28 -4.30
C VAL A 20 5.64 -12.85 -4.38
N LEU A 21 5.15 -12.21 -3.32
CA LEU A 21 3.87 -11.52 -3.32
C LEU A 21 4.08 -10.02 -3.51
N ILE A 22 3.46 -9.42 -4.53
CA ILE A 22 3.56 -7.98 -4.78
C ILE A 22 2.19 -7.29 -4.62
N ASN A 23 2.00 -6.60 -3.49
CA ASN A 23 0.83 -5.78 -3.20
C ASN A 23 0.89 -4.46 -4.00
N THR A 24 0.56 -4.53 -5.29
CA THR A 24 0.67 -3.40 -6.24
C THR A 24 -0.62 -2.62 -6.43
N ALA A 25 -1.77 -3.30 -6.40
CA ALA A 25 -3.04 -2.71 -6.80
C ALA A 25 -3.43 -1.52 -5.91
N GLY A 26 -4.19 -0.58 -6.46
CA GLY A 26 -4.73 0.49 -5.63
C GLY A 26 -5.52 1.52 -6.41
N ILE A 27 -6.33 2.26 -5.66
CA ILE A 27 -7.09 3.41 -6.13
C ILE A 27 -6.53 4.68 -5.50
N MET A 28 -6.70 5.82 -6.17
CA MET A 28 -6.04 7.07 -5.80
C MET A 28 -6.97 8.26 -5.90
N ALA A 29 -7.05 9.02 -4.81
CA ALA A 29 -7.73 10.32 -4.74
C ALA A 29 -9.15 10.31 -5.32
N VAL A 30 -9.88 9.21 -5.09
CA VAL A 30 -11.27 9.03 -5.54
C VAL A 30 -12.26 9.70 -4.58
N PRO A 31 -13.51 10.00 -5.01
CA PRO A 31 -14.57 10.45 -4.12
C PRO A 31 -14.83 9.46 -2.97
N TYR A 32 -15.46 9.93 -1.89
CA TYR A 32 -15.85 9.06 -0.78
C TYR A 32 -16.76 7.95 -1.30
N ALA A 33 -16.35 6.71 -1.03
CA ALA A 33 -17.09 5.51 -1.35
C ALA A 33 -16.77 4.45 -0.30
N LEU A 34 -17.68 3.50 -0.13
CA LEU A 34 -17.49 2.35 0.73
C LEU A 34 -17.25 1.09 -0.12
N THR A 35 -16.38 0.22 0.39
CA THR A 35 -16.24 -1.15 -0.14
C THR A 35 -17.49 -1.99 0.18
N ALA A 36 -17.59 -3.18 -0.39
CA ALA A 36 -18.71 -4.11 -0.14
C ALA A 36 -18.89 -4.45 1.35
N VAL A 37 -17.81 -4.40 2.12
CA VAL A 37 -17.76 -4.68 3.57
C VAL A 37 -17.74 -3.39 4.44
N GLY A 38 -17.99 -2.22 3.85
CA GLY A 38 -18.21 -0.97 4.58
C GLY A 38 -16.94 -0.22 5.02
N PHE A 39 -15.78 -0.50 4.40
CA PHE A 39 -14.56 0.29 4.61
C PHE A 39 -14.53 1.49 3.66
N GLU A 40 -13.86 2.58 4.05
CA GLU A 40 -13.56 3.64 3.09
C GLU A 40 -12.72 3.07 1.94
N SER A 41 -13.10 3.37 0.70
CA SER A 41 -12.61 2.64 -0.48
C SER A 41 -11.08 2.64 -0.63
N GLN A 42 -10.39 3.74 -0.31
CA GLN A 42 -8.94 3.83 -0.48
C GLN A 42 -8.19 3.03 0.59
N ILE A 43 -8.54 3.15 1.87
CA ILE A 43 -7.93 2.31 2.92
C ILE A 43 -8.36 0.84 2.80
N GLY A 44 -9.60 0.59 2.37
CA GLY A 44 -10.14 -0.73 2.11
C GLY A 44 -9.36 -1.46 1.01
N THR A 45 -9.21 -0.84 -0.15
CA THR A 45 -8.51 -1.44 -1.30
C THR A 45 -7.00 -1.50 -1.07
N ASN A 46 -6.39 -0.36 -0.74
CA ASN A 46 -4.93 -0.21 -0.84
C ASN A 46 -4.19 -0.89 0.32
N HIS A 47 -4.85 -1.04 1.47
CA HIS A 47 -4.28 -1.57 2.71
C HIS A 47 -5.04 -2.78 3.25
N LEU A 48 -6.34 -2.67 3.59
CA LEU A 48 -7.05 -3.75 4.29
C LEU A 48 -7.20 -5.02 3.44
N GLY A 49 -7.51 -4.90 2.15
CA GLY A 49 -7.57 -6.03 1.23
C GLY A 49 -6.20 -6.71 1.08
N HIS A 50 -5.13 -5.94 0.93
CA HIS A 50 -3.76 -6.48 0.87
C HIS A 50 -3.27 -7.06 2.20
N PHE A 51 -3.67 -6.47 3.33
CA PHE A 51 -3.38 -6.99 4.66
C PHE A 51 -3.97 -8.39 4.82
N ALA A 52 -5.25 -8.54 4.48
CA ALA A 52 -5.94 -9.83 4.49
C ALA A 52 -5.28 -10.83 3.54
N LEU A 53 -5.04 -10.42 2.29
CA LEU A 53 -4.40 -11.26 1.28
C LEU A 53 -3.02 -11.75 1.74
N THR A 54 -2.21 -10.85 2.31
CA THR A 54 -0.86 -11.19 2.75
C THR A 54 -0.89 -12.19 3.90
N ASN A 55 -1.74 -11.98 4.90
CA ASN A 55 -1.86 -12.92 6.02
C ASN A 55 -2.35 -14.31 5.55
N LEU A 56 -3.27 -14.38 4.59
CA LEU A 56 -3.76 -15.65 4.05
C LEU A 56 -2.71 -16.38 3.20
N LEU A 57 -1.87 -15.64 2.48
CA LEU A 57 -0.84 -16.21 1.61
C LEU A 57 0.50 -16.42 2.29
N LEU A 58 0.77 -15.81 3.45
CA LEU A 58 2.09 -15.83 4.07
C LEU A 58 2.66 -17.25 4.28
N PRO A 59 1.88 -18.27 4.69
CA PRO A 59 2.38 -19.66 4.80
C PRO A 59 2.77 -20.29 3.45
N LYS A 60 2.39 -19.67 2.33
CA LYS A 60 2.60 -20.11 0.95
C LYS A 60 3.65 -19.27 0.21
N VAL A 61 4.19 -18.21 0.85
CA VAL A 61 5.25 -17.35 0.30
C VAL A 61 6.61 -17.92 0.69
N THR A 62 7.57 -18.00 -0.23
CA THR A 62 8.89 -18.61 0.03
C THR A 62 10.05 -17.60 0.13
N ASP A 63 9.93 -16.40 -0.44
CA ASP A 63 11.01 -15.38 -0.41
C ASP A 63 10.53 -14.07 0.23
N ARG A 64 9.61 -13.33 -0.41
CA ARG A 64 9.31 -11.96 0.06
C ARG A 64 7.91 -11.44 -0.26
N VAL A 65 7.52 -10.44 0.51
CA VAL A 65 6.36 -9.58 0.25
C VAL A 65 6.84 -8.18 -0.10
N VAL A 66 6.42 -7.65 -1.25
CA VAL A 66 6.70 -6.27 -1.68
C VAL A 66 5.40 -5.47 -1.69
N THR A 67 5.33 -4.39 -0.92
CA THR A 67 4.15 -3.51 -0.89
C THR A 67 4.40 -2.17 -1.55
N VAL A 68 3.56 -1.82 -2.53
CA VAL A 68 3.69 -0.55 -3.25
C VAL A 68 3.01 0.58 -2.47
N SER A 69 3.83 1.51 -2.00
CA SER A 69 3.43 2.75 -1.35
C SER A 69 3.55 3.94 -2.34
N SER A 70 3.60 5.16 -1.82
CA SER A 70 3.72 6.41 -2.58
C SER A 70 4.45 7.46 -1.75
N PHE A 71 5.04 8.45 -2.41
CA PHE A 71 5.46 9.69 -1.75
C PHE A 71 4.30 10.37 -1.00
N MET A 72 3.05 10.12 -1.40
CA MET A 72 1.88 10.65 -0.70
C MET A 72 1.74 10.19 0.75
N HIS A 73 2.48 9.19 1.20
CA HIS A 73 2.57 8.83 2.62
C HIS A 73 3.04 9.99 3.50
N LEU A 74 3.78 10.97 2.95
CA LEU A 74 4.23 12.16 3.68
C LEU A 74 3.07 13.05 4.16
N LEU A 75 1.94 13.05 3.44
CA LEU A 75 0.74 13.78 3.85
C LEU A 75 -0.19 12.92 4.73
N GLY A 76 0.10 11.62 4.85
CA GLY A 76 -0.72 10.66 5.58
C GLY A 76 -0.65 10.85 7.08
N ARG A 77 -1.77 10.58 7.75
CA ARG A 77 -1.86 10.39 9.21
C ARG A 77 -2.81 9.23 9.47
N ILE A 78 -2.42 8.29 10.31
CA ILE A 78 -3.29 7.19 10.73
C ILE A 78 -4.24 7.71 11.80
N SER A 79 -5.54 7.69 11.50
CA SER A 79 -6.58 7.90 12.50
C SER A 79 -7.07 6.54 13.01
N LEU A 80 -6.51 6.04 14.10
CA LEU A 80 -6.93 4.74 14.66
C LEU A 80 -8.40 4.76 15.12
N LYS A 81 -8.90 5.91 15.58
CA LYS A 81 -10.29 6.09 16.03
C LYS A 81 -11.28 6.26 14.88
N ASP A 82 -10.81 6.70 13.70
CA ASP A 82 -11.65 6.93 12.53
C ASP A 82 -10.87 6.66 11.23
N LEU A 83 -10.47 5.40 11.08
CA LEU A 83 -9.69 4.95 9.92
C LEU A 83 -10.52 5.08 8.63
N ASN A 84 -11.83 4.91 8.73
CA ASN A 84 -12.79 4.89 7.63
C ASN A 84 -13.46 6.25 7.34
N TRP A 85 -12.93 7.36 7.88
CA TRP A 85 -13.42 8.72 7.59
C TRP A 85 -14.93 8.91 7.83
N LYS A 86 -15.48 8.29 8.87
CA LYS A 86 -16.90 8.33 9.21
C LYS A 86 -17.30 9.57 10.00
N ALA A 87 -16.36 10.15 10.76
CA ALA A 87 -16.65 11.22 11.73
C ALA A 87 -15.90 12.53 11.43
N ARG A 88 -15.42 12.71 10.19
CA ARG A 88 -14.69 13.91 9.75
C ARG A 88 -14.91 14.19 8.26
N PRO A 89 -14.77 15.45 7.80
CA PRO A 89 -14.87 15.78 6.38
C PRO A 89 -13.88 14.97 5.54
N TYR A 90 -14.38 14.37 4.46
CA TYR A 90 -13.54 13.56 3.58
C TYR A 90 -12.59 14.41 2.74
N SER A 91 -11.34 14.00 2.65
CA SER A 91 -10.36 14.56 1.72
C SER A 91 -9.70 13.42 0.95
N ALA A 92 -9.97 13.36 -0.35
CA ALA A 92 -9.53 12.26 -1.20
C ALA A 92 -7.99 12.07 -1.19
N TRP A 93 -7.23 13.16 -1.22
CA TRP A 93 -5.77 13.11 -1.17
C TRP A 93 -5.22 12.70 0.21
N LEU A 94 -5.86 13.15 1.29
CA LEU A 94 -5.45 12.75 2.64
C LEU A 94 -5.84 11.30 2.95
N ALA A 95 -6.98 10.82 2.44
CA ALA A 95 -7.37 9.41 2.52
C ALA A 95 -6.39 8.53 1.76
N TYR A 96 -5.99 8.96 0.55
CA TYR A 96 -4.93 8.30 -0.21
C TYR A 96 -3.61 8.26 0.58
N GLY A 97 -3.16 9.41 1.10
CA GLY A 97 -1.95 9.52 1.91
C GLY A 97 -1.99 8.63 3.16
N GLN A 98 -3.13 8.56 3.85
CA GLN A 98 -3.35 7.63 4.97
C GLN A 98 -3.17 6.18 4.52
N SER A 99 -3.74 5.77 3.38
CA SER A 99 -3.58 4.41 2.87
C SER A 99 -2.13 4.07 2.50
N LYS A 100 -1.38 5.02 1.94
CA LYS A 100 0.03 4.80 1.57
C LYS A 100 0.97 4.85 2.77
N LEU A 101 0.63 5.62 3.81
CA LEU A 101 1.28 5.53 5.12
C LEU A 101 1.02 4.17 5.77
N ALA A 102 -0.22 3.67 5.72
CA ALA A 102 -0.59 2.36 6.24
C ALA A 102 0.25 1.24 5.60
N ASN A 103 0.49 1.31 4.29
CA ASN A 103 1.36 0.36 3.58
C ASN A 103 2.80 0.31 4.14
N LEU A 104 3.41 1.45 4.51
CA LEU A 104 4.77 1.47 5.05
C LEU A 104 4.84 0.97 6.51
N LEU A 105 3.81 1.29 7.29
CA LEU A 105 3.64 0.78 8.65
C LEU A 105 3.42 -0.74 8.63
N PHE A 106 2.60 -1.23 7.70
CA PHE A 106 2.41 -2.65 7.42
C PHE A 106 3.72 -3.34 7.08
N THR A 107 4.50 -2.82 6.13
CA THR A 107 5.80 -3.39 5.77
C THR A 107 6.72 -3.52 6.99
N SER A 108 6.76 -2.49 7.83
CA SER A 108 7.60 -2.47 9.03
C SER A 108 7.17 -3.49 10.07
N GLU A 109 5.87 -3.55 10.35
CA GLU A 109 5.34 -4.46 11.36
C GLU A 109 5.34 -5.91 10.88
N LEU A 110 5.11 -6.17 9.58
CA LEU A 110 5.26 -7.49 8.99
C LEU A 110 6.72 -7.96 9.16
N GLN A 111 7.72 -7.15 8.81
CA GLN A 111 9.12 -7.53 9.01
C GLN A 111 9.42 -7.84 10.48
N ARG A 112 8.98 -6.98 11.41
CA ARG A 112 9.18 -7.20 12.84
C ARG A 112 8.59 -8.52 13.33
N ARG A 113 7.45 -8.93 12.79
CA ARG A 113 6.78 -10.21 13.12
C ARG A 113 7.50 -11.40 12.50
N LEU A 114 7.94 -11.28 11.25
CA LEU A 114 8.76 -12.29 10.58
C LEU A 114 10.06 -12.56 11.34
N ASP A 115 10.77 -11.50 11.75
CA ASP A 115 12.00 -11.59 12.54
C ASP A 115 11.73 -12.29 13.88
N ALA A 116 10.65 -11.92 14.57
CA ALA A 116 10.27 -12.51 15.86
C ALA A 116 9.88 -14.00 15.76
N ALA A 117 9.34 -14.42 14.61
CA ALA A 117 9.02 -15.82 14.31
C ALA A 117 10.24 -16.63 13.81
N GLY A 118 11.41 -15.99 13.62
CA GLY A 118 12.58 -16.65 13.03
C GLY A 118 12.39 -17.02 11.56
N SER A 119 11.48 -16.35 10.85
CA SER A 119 11.22 -16.58 9.43
C SER A 119 12.35 -16.03 8.57
N THR A 120 12.66 -16.69 7.45
CA THR A 120 13.60 -16.19 6.43
C THR A 120 12.95 -15.21 5.46
N LEU A 121 11.62 -15.02 5.52
CA LEU A 121 10.91 -14.14 4.61
C LEU A 121 11.27 -12.67 4.86
N THR A 122 11.27 -11.87 3.79
CA THR A 122 11.43 -10.42 3.90
C THR A 122 10.19 -9.66 3.49
N SER A 123 9.95 -8.53 4.14
CA SER A 123 8.89 -7.58 3.85
C SER A 123 9.52 -6.27 3.40
N GLN A 124 9.29 -5.88 2.16
CA GLN A 124 9.87 -4.68 1.55
C GLN A 124 8.77 -3.77 1.00
N ALA A 125 9.14 -2.52 0.72
CA ALA A 125 8.23 -1.57 0.10
C ALA A 125 8.90 -0.90 -1.11
N ALA A 126 8.08 -0.45 -2.06
CA ALA A 126 8.53 0.36 -3.18
C ALA A 126 7.58 1.54 -3.42
N HIS A 127 8.04 2.60 -4.09
CA HIS A 127 7.16 3.63 -4.65
C HIS A 127 7.59 4.01 -6.07
N PRO A 128 6.66 4.25 -7.00
CA PRO A 128 6.96 4.48 -8.41
C PRO A 128 7.47 5.90 -8.74
N GLY A 129 7.67 6.73 -7.73
CA GLY A 129 7.82 8.18 -7.87
C GLY A 129 6.50 8.91 -8.13
N TYR A 130 6.55 10.05 -8.81
CA TYR A 130 5.35 10.74 -9.29
C TYR A 130 4.93 10.13 -10.63
N SER A 131 4.04 9.14 -10.58
CA SER A 131 3.59 8.44 -11.79
C SER A 131 2.19 8.90 -12.19
N ALA A 132 2.01 9.30 -13.46
CA ALA A 132 0.69 9.25 -14.09
C ALA A 132 0.43 7.79 -14.42
N THR A 133 -0.13 7.11 -13.43
CA THR A 133 -0.93 5.94 -13.74
C THR A 133 -2.31 6.45 -14.16
N ASN A 134 -2.96 5.74 -15.09
CA ASN A 134 -4.30 6.03 -15.63
C ASN A 134 -5.44 5.87 -14.57
N LEU A 135 -5.19 6.24 -13.32
CA LEU A 135 -6.03 5.96 -12.15
C LEU A 135 -6.67 7.24 -11.60
N GLN A 136 -7.33 8.02 -12.45
CA GLN A 136 -8.18 9.14 -12.01
C GLN A 136 -9.53 9.10 -12.75
N GLY A 137 -10.53 8.53 -12.08
CA GLY A 137 -11.93 8.59 -12.50
C GLY A 137 -12.63 9.81 -11.90
N HIS A 138 -13.16 10.66 -12.78
CA HIS A 138 -14.22 11.66 -12.59
C HIS A 138 -14.16 12.53 -11.32
N THR A 139 -13.50 13.68 -11.42
CA THR A 139 -13.49 14.74 -10.38
C THR A 139 -14.83 15.49 -10.22
N GLY A 140 -15.91 15.04 -10.87
CA GLY A 140 -17.22 15.70 -10.86
C GLY A 140 -17.24 17.10 -11.50
N ASN A 141 -16.09 17.61 -11.98
CA ASN A 141 -15.95 18.92 -12.61
C ASN A 141 -15.23 18.76 -13.99
N PRO A 142 -15.88 19.15 -15.11
CA PRO A 142 -15.30 19.02 -16.45
C PRO A 142 -13.99 19.80 -16.66
N LEU A 143 -13.85 20.97 -16.02
CA LEU A 143 -12.64 21.80 -16.13
C LEU A 143 -11.49 21.26 -15.26
N GLY A 144 -11.81 20.74 -14.07
CA GLY A 144 -10.84 20.04 -13.22
C GLY A 144 -10.32 18.78 -13.87
N THR A 145 -11.20 18.00 -14.51
CA THR A 145 -10.84 16.77 -15.22
C THR A 145 -9.88 17.05 -16.38
N ARG A 146 -10.14 18.06 -17.22
CA ARG A 146 -9.24 18.44 -18.33
C ARG A 146 -7.88 18.99 -17.88
N PHE A 147 -7.84 19.75 -16.78
CA PHE A 147 -6.58 20.27 -16.23
C PHE A 147 -5.72 19.14 -15.67
N TRP A 148 -6.33 18.14 -15.02
CA TRP A 148 -5.66 16.94 -14.53
C TRP A 148 -5.20 16.00 -15.65
N GLU A 149 -6.01 15.80 -16.70
CA GLU A 149 -5.63 15.00 -17.88
C GLU A 149 -4.41 15.61 -18.60
N THR A 150 -4.37 16.93 -18.76
CA THR A 150 -3.26 17.64 -19.43
C THR A 150 -2.01 17.76 -18.55
N GLY A 151 -2.19 17.93 -17.23
CA GLY A 151 -1.08 17.98 -16.26
C GLY A 151 -0.44 16.61 -16.01
N ASN A 152 -1.20 15.52 -16.10
CA ASN A 152 -0.70 14.15 -15.91
C ASN A 152 0.30 13.72 -16.99
N SER A 153 0.12 14.11 -18.25
CA SER A 153 1.02 13.65 -19.32
C SER A 153 2.37 14.37 -19.34
N LEU A 154 2.48 15.53 -18.70
CA LEU A 154 3.66 16.40 -18.77
C LEU A 154 4.64 16.26 -17.60
N PHE A 155 4.21 15.69 -16.46
CA PHE A 155 5.04 15.61 -15.24
C PHE A 155 5.22 14.19 -14.66
N ALA A 156 4.61 13.20 -15.30
CA ALA A 156 4.59 11.82 -14.85
C ALA A 156 5.79 10.97 -15.25
N THR A 157 6.25 10.14 -14.33
CA THR A 157 7.11 9.01 -14.65
C THR A 157 6.33 7.94 -15.41
N SER A 158 6.97 7.35 -16.43
CA SER A 158 6.37 6.29 -17.25
C SER A 158 6.04 5.04 -16.41
N ALA A 159 5.12 4.20 -16.91
CA ALA A 159 4.80 2.93 -16.29
C ALA A 159 6.07 2.06 -16.11
N GLU A 160 6.97 2.07 -17.08
CA GLU A 160 8.28 1.40 -17.01
C GLU A 160 9.15 1.93 -15.85
N PHE A 161 9.19 3.26 -15.68
CA PHE A 161 9.94 3.85 -14.59
C PHE A 161 9.34 3.48 -13.23
N GLY A 162 8.01 3.50 -13.10
CA GLY A 162 7.33 3.08 -11.88
C GLY A 162 7.58 1.60 -11.56
N ALA A 163 7.40 0.73 -12.56
CA ALA A 163 7.61 -0.71 -12.44
C ALA A 163 9.05 -1.07 -12.06
N ARG A 164 10.04 -0.34 -12.56
CA ARG A 164 11.46 -0.52 -12.20
C ARG A 164 11.69 -0.51 -10.68
N GLN A 165 10.99 0.35 -9.95
CA GLN A 165 11.18 0.49 -8.49
C GLN A 165 10.67 -0.77 -7.77
N THR A 166 9.49 -1.24 -8.16
CA THR A 166 8.90 -2.48 -7.64
C THR A 166 9.73 -3.70 -8.02
N LEU A 167 10.16 -3.80 -9.28
CA LEU A 167 11.00 -4.89 -9.77
C LEU A 167 12.37 -4.94 -9.07
N TYR A 168 12.93 -3.78 -8.72
CA TYR A 168 14.16 -3.72 -7.94
C TYR A 168 13.94 -4.26 -6.51
N ALA A 169 12.87 -3.86 -5.82
CA ALA A 169 12.52 -4.43 -4.51
C ALA A 169 12.19 -5.93 -4.58
N ALA A 170 11.60 -6.38 -5.69
CA ALA A 170 11.24 -7.78 -5.90
C ALA A 170 12.43 -8.69 -6.23
N SER A 171 13.57 -8.15 -6.70
CA SER A 171 14.68 -8.98 -7.22
C SER A 171 16.05 -8.74 -6.58
N ALA A 172 16.31 -7.56 -6.01
CA ALA A 172 17.60 -7.27 -5.38
C ALA A 172 17.72 -7.93 -3.99
N ASP A 173 18.93 -8.32 -3.61
CA ASP A 173 19.23 -8.72 -2.23
C ASP A 173 19.24 -7.49 -1.33
N LEU A 174 18.19 -7.35 -0.50
CA LEU A 174 17.92 -6.17 0.29
C LEU A 174 17.53 -6.58 1.71
N PRO A 175 17.96 -5.82 2.74
CA PRO A 175 17.49 -6.04 4.09
C PRO A 175 15.97 -5.93 4.18
N GLY A 176 15.38 -6.70 5.11
CA GLY A 176 13.99 -6.55 5.51
C GLY A 176 13.63 -5.09 5.86
N ASN A 177 12.39 -4.72 5.61
CA ASN A 177 11.83 -3.37 5.80
C ASN A 177 12.46 -2.26 4.93
N THR A 178 13.24 -2.61 3.89
CA THR A 178 13.76 -1.62 2.94
C THR A 178 12.62 -0.95 2.16
N PHE A 179 12.75 0.36 1.91
CA PHE A 179 11.84 1.14 1.05
C PHE A 179 12.59 1.64 -0.17
N ILE A 180 12.18 1.18 -1.36
CA ILE A 180 12.83 1.49 -2.63
C ILE A 180 12.04 2.56 -3.40
N GLY A 181 12.76 3.46 -4.05
CA GLY A 181 12.20 4.35 -5.05
C GLY A 181 13.24 5.28 -5.64
N PRO A 182 12.79 6.31 -6.38
CA PRO A 182 13.68 7.27 -6.98
C PRO A 182 14.36 8.13 -5.91
N ARG A 183 15.69 8.30 -6.01
CA ARG A 183 16.51 9.05 -5.04
C ARG A 183 15.95 10.43 -4.68
N PHE A 184 15.34 11.14 -5.63
CA PHE A 184 14.78 12.48 -5.41
C PHE A 184 13.25 12.46 -5.29
N ALA A 185 12.71 11.39 -4.68
CA ALA A 185 11.30 11.09 -4.49
C ALA A 185 10.49 10.91 -5.79
N MET A 186 10.46 11.90 -6.66
CA MET A 186 9.68 11.88 -7.89
C MET A 186 10.46 11.28 -9.06
N ARG A 187 11.79 11.44 -9.08
CA ARG A 187 12.68 11.03 -10.18
C ARG A 187 14.09 10.70 -9.68
N GLY A 188 14.92 10.20 -10.59
CA GLY A 188 16.31 9.86 -10.32
C GLY A 188 16.57 8.35 -10.29
N PRO A 189 17.80 7.95 -9.95
CA PRO A 189 18.16 6.53 -9.90
C PRO A 189 17.36 5.80 -8.81
N THR A 190 17.09 4.52 -9.07
CA THR A 190 16.44 3.60 -8.13
C THR A 190 17.38 3.28 -6.97
N GLY A 191 16.86 3.34 -5.75
CA GLY A 191 17.59 2.94 -4.55
C GLY A 191 16.77 3.14 -3.27
N PRO A 192 17.40 3.03 -2.09
CA PRO A 192 16.72 3.31 -0.83
C PRO A 192 16.16 4.72 -0.76
N SER A 193 14.89 4.82 -0.35
CA SER A 193 14.12 6.06 -0.27
C SER A 193 13.79 6.39 1.19
N PRO A 194 13.83 7.67 1.60
CA PRO A 194 13.47 8.05 2.95
C PRO A 194 11.97 7.84 3.23
N ARG A 195 11.66 7.62 4.52
CA ARG A 195 10.31 7.51 5.06
C ARG A 195 10.03 8.69 5.98
N SER A 196 8.77 9.13 6.07
CA SER A 196 8.37 10.11 7.09
C SER A 196 8.63 9.59 8.51
N PRO A 197 8.81 10.48 9.51
CA PRO A 197 8.85 10.08 10.91
C PRO A 197 7.64 9.23 11.33
N LEU A 198 6.44 9.59 10.83
CA LEU A 198 5.21 8.83 11.10
C LEU A 198 5.25 7.41 10.53
N ALA A 199 5.89 7.19 9.39
CA ALA A 199 6.07 5.86 8.80
C ALA A 199 7.13 5.00 9.53
N ARG A 200 7.84 5.57 10.51
CA ARG A 200 8.81 4.88 11.36
C ARG A 200 8.30 4.67 12.79
N ASP A 201 7.06 5.07 13.08
CA ASP A 201 6.48 4.95 14.41
C ASP A 201 6.00 3.51 14.69
N ALA A 202 6.78 2.78 15.48
CA ALA A 202 6.51 1.37 15.77
C ALA A 202 5.23 1.16 16.60
N GLY A 203 4.84 2.14 17.43
CA GLY A 203 3.60 2.07 18.23
C GLY A 203 2.36 2.12 17.34
N THR A 204 2.34 3.06 16.39
CA THR A 204 1.27 3.19 15.39
C THR A 204 1.25 1.99 14.47
N ALA A 205 2.40 1.46 14.05
CA ALA A 205 2.47 0.26 13.21
C ALA A 205 1.78 -0.94 13.88
N ARG A 206 2.10 -1.19 15.16
CA ARG A 206 1.49 -2.26 15.96
C ARG A 206 -0.01 -2.05 16.15
N SER A 207 -0.42 -0.84 16.53
CA SER A 207 -1.83 -0.52 16.76
C SER A 207 -2.66 -0.62 15.48
N LEU A 208 -2.09 -0.19 14.34
CA LEU A 208 -2.72 -0.34 13.03
C LEU A 208 -2.83 -1.81 12.63
N TRP A 209 -1.82 -2.63 12.93
CA TRP A 209 -1.89 -4.07 12.68
C TRP A 209 -3.03 -4.73 13.45
N GLU A 210 -3.14 -4.47 14.75
CA GLU A 210 -4.22 -5.00 15.60
C GLU A 210 -5.60 -4.57 15.08
N LEU A 211 -5.77 -3.29 14.74
CA LEU A 211 -7.00 -2.80 14.13
C LEU A 211 -7.27 -3.46 12.77
N SER A 212 -6.25 -3.66 11.94
CA SER A 212 -6.40 -4.32 10.62
C SER A 212 -6.80 -5.79 10.77
N THR A 213 -6.26 -6.49 11.77
CA THR A 213 -6.67 -7.85 12.13
C THR A 213 -8.14 -7.90 12.51
N GLN A 214 -8.58 -7.00 13.40
CA GLN A 214 -9.99 -6.93 13.82
C GLN A 214 -10.93 -6.64 12.64
N LEU A 215 -10.55 -5.69 11.77
CA LEU A 215 -11.37 -5.31 10.62
C LEU A 215 -11.45 -6.40 9.56
N THR A 216 -10.37 -7.15 9.33
CA THR A 216 -10.30 -8.14 8.24
C THR A 216 -10.61 -9.57 8.67
N GLY A 217 -10.56 -9.86 9.97
CA GLY A 217 -10.63 -11.23 10.50
C GLY A 217 -9.49 -12.11 9.99
N THR A 218 -8.28 -11.53 9.85
CA THR A 218 -7.05 -12.25 9.49
C THR A 218 -5.93 -11.91 10.45
N GLU A 219 -5.11 -12.90 10.78
CA GLU A 219 -4.04 -12.79 11.76
C GLU A 219 -2.69 -13.17 11.15
N PHE A 220 -1.61 -12.76 11.79
CA PHE A 220 -0.28 -13.20 11.40
C PHE A 220 -0.16 -14.71 11.64
N PRO A 221 0.13 -15.54 10.62
CA PRO A 221 -0.05 -16.99 10.71
C PRO A 221 1.23 -17.78 11.03
N LEU A 222 2.38 -17.12 11.21
CA LEU A 222 3.67 -17.75 11.47
C LEU A 222 4.09 -17.64 12.93
#